data_AF-A0A5Q4GW44-F1
#
_entry.id   AF-A0A5Q4GW44-F1
#
_cell.length_a   1.000
_cell.length_b   1.000
_cell.length_c   1.000
_cell.angle_alpha   90.00
_cell.angle_beta   90.00
_cell.angle_gamma   90.00
#
_symmetry.space_group_name_H-M   'P 1'
#
loop_
_entity.id
_entity.type
_entity.pdbx_description
1 polymer ?
#
loop_
_entity_poly.entity_id
_entity_poly.type
_entity_poly.pdbx_seq_one_letter_code
_entity_poly.pdbx_strand_id
1 'polypeptide(L)'
;MDLGADALWSWTFCLLALTGHFALCVAAMNRLHSLGVRRQWLQVIEKGLLVFLLGILVLGVVALMAEPESLLDPLAVWTSGLIVTAYFAACCSYALMVATQWMVRKWRGPTRRLLRNHSQIIRVDQVLSESPCGDGKTRAWALVPGNQILQLEVNEKILWMPQLPAPLDAMRIAHLSDLHFTGQLTRDYFDLIVDQTNAMQPDLIAITGDMIDRAECLGWFQEVLGRLTSRLGVYCVLGNHEQRLPDKAQIVEAIQSAGMHYLGGRCTTVELNGQTILLAGNELPWWGPAPDMQRCQTQHAPSPALRILLAHTPDRIFWAGRHRFDLMMAGHTHGGQIRFPVIGPVLSQSRYGVRFAGGTYFQPPTMLHVSRGLSGCQPLRILCRPELALLVLRSEASTAKADAAVGSDVLC
;
A
#
# COMPACT_ATOMS: atom_id res chain seq x y z
N MET A 1 5.96 -16.90 46.55
CA MET A 1 6.69 -17.54 45.44
C MET A 1 7.55 -16.47 44.82
N ASP A 2 8.79 -16.34 45.29
CA ASP A 2 9.79 -15.51 44.60
C ASP A 2 10.13 -16.22 43.29
N LEU A 3 9.56 -15.73 42.18
CA LEU A 3 10.11 -16.06 40.87
C LEU A 3 11.50 -15.42 40.83
N GLY A 4 12.54 -16.22 41.06
CA GLY A 4 13.92 -15.77 41.01
C GLY A 4 14.25 -15.11 39.66
N ALA A 5 15.31 -14.29 39.63
CA ALA A 5 15.74 -13.57 38.43
C ALA A 5 15.89 -14.50 37.20
N ASP A 6 16.25 -15.77 37.40
CA ASP A 6 16.41 -16.77 36.35
C ASP A 6 15.08 -17.12 35.67
N ALA A 7 14.00 -17.29 36.44
CA ALA A 7 12.67 -17.55 35.90
C ALA A 7 12.18 -16.37 35.04
N LEU A 8 12.44 -15.13 35.49
CA LEU A 8 12.11 -13.93 34.73
C LEU A 8 12.84 -13.88 33.37
N TRP A 9 14.13 -14.25 33.34
CA TRP A 9 14.90 -14.34 32.10
C TRP A 9 14.37 -15.42 31.17
N SER A 10 14.04 -16.61 31.69
CA SER A 10 13.48 -17.70 30.90
C SER A 10 12.16 -17.33 30.23
N TRP A 11 11.25 -16.69 30.97
CA TRP A 11 9.99 -16.17 30.41
C TRP A 11 10.23 -15.06 29.38
N THR A 12 11.20 -14.18 29.61
CA THR A 12 11.55 -13.10 28.67
C THR A 12 12.04 -13.66 27.34
N PHE A 13 12.94 -14.65 27.35
CA PHE A 13 13.41 -15.30 26.13
C PHE A 13 12.30 -16.10 25.42
N CYS A 14 11.40 -16.74 26.16
CA CYS A 14 10.25 -17.42 25.57
C CYS A 14 9.29 -16.43 24.88
N LEU A 15 9.00 -15.28 25.49
CA LEU A 15 8.20 -14.22 24.86
C LEU A 15 8.89 -13.65 23.60
N LEU A 16 10.22 -13.49 23.65
CA LEU A 16 11.00 -13.07 22.49
C LEU A 16 10.93 -14.10 21.36
N ALA A 17 11.05 -15.40 21.68
CA ALA A 17 10.92 -16.48 20.71
C ALA A 17 9.51 -16.56 20.12
N LEU A 18 8.45 -16.43 20.94
CA LEU A 18 7.06 -16.38 20.47
C LEU A 18 6.81 -15.19 19.53
N THR A 19 7.35 -14.02 19.88
CA THR A 19 7.31 -12.84 19.02
C THR A 19 8.04 -13.09 17.69
N GLY A 20 9.21 -13.73 17.75
CA GLY A 20 10.00 -14.12 16.60
C GLY A 20 9.29 -15.12 15.69
N HIS A 21 8.70 -16.16 16.28
CA HIS A 21 7.87 -17.14 15.60
C HIS A 21 6.73 -16.44 14.86
N PHE A 22 5.94 -15.63 15.56
CA PHE A 22 4.84 -14.89 14.96
C PHE A 22 5.32 -13.97 13.81
N ALA A 23 6.42 -13.26 14.00
CA ALA A 23 7.01 -12.41 12.98
C ALA A 23 7.48 -13.20 11.74
N LEU A 24 8.05 -14.41 11.93
CA LEU A 24 8.41 -15.31 10.84
C LEU A 24 7.17 -15.76 10.05
N CYS A 25 6.08 -16.11 10.74
CA CYS A 25 4.80 -16.48 10.13
C CYS A 25 4.27 -15.36 9.24
N VAL A 26 4.22 -14.14 9.79
CA VAL A 26 3.79 -12.94 9.08
C VAL A 26 4.69 -12.67 7.87
N ALA A 27 6.00 -12.82 8.02
CA ALA A 27 6.95 -12.60 6.94
C ALA A 27 6.88 -13.66 5.83
N ALA A 28 6.53 -14.91 6.17
CA ALA A 28 6.24 -15.96 5.20
C ALA A 28 4.96 -15.63 4.43
N MET A 29 3.89 -15.24 5.14
CA MET A 29 2.61 -14.88 4.53
C MET A 29 2.74 -13.70 3.56
N ASN A 30 3.40 -12.62 4.00
CA ASN A 30 3.63 -11.43 3.18
C ASN A 30 4.39 -11.75 1.87
N ARG A 31 5.38 -12.66 1.94
CA ARG A 31 6.14 -13.09 0.76
C ARG A 31 5.34 -14.02 -0.13
N LEU A 32 4.58 -14.95 0.44
CA LEU A 32 3.78 -15.88 -0.34
C LEU A 32 2.77 -15.14 -1.23
N HIS A 33 2.12 -14.11 -0.68
CA HIS A 33 1.16 -13.27 -1.41
C HIS A 33 1.80 -12.38 -2.47
N SER A 34 3.11 -12.11 -2.41
CA SER A 34 3.81 -11.25 -3.39
C SER A 34 4.40 -12.00 -4.59
N LEU A 35 4.28 -13.33 -4.64
CA LEU A 35 4.84 -14.17 -5.71
C LEU A 35 3.93 -14.26 -6.95
N GLY A 36 2.71 -13.72 -6.92
CA GLY A 36 1.76 -13.84 -8.04
C GLY A 36 1.22 -15.26 -8.25
N VAL A 37 1.28 -16.12 -7.21
CA VAL A 37 0.74 -17.48 -7.26
C VAL A 37 -0.77 -17.45 -7.42
N ARG A 38 -1.34 -18.33 -8.27
CA ARG A 38 -2.80 -18.45 -8.45
C ARG A 38 -3.49 -18.69 -7.10
N ARG A 39 -4.59 -17.98 -6.87
CA ARG A 39 -5.31 -17.94 -5.58
C ARG A 39 -5.69 -19.31 -5.01
N GLN A 40 -6.09 -20.26 -5.86
CA GLN A 40 -6.48 -21.61 -5.41
C GLN A 40 -5.32 -22.33 -4.70
N TRP A 41 -4.09 -22.18 -5.21
CA TRP A 41 -2.90 -22.77 -4.61
C TRP A 41 -2.47 -21.99 -3.39
N LEU A 42 -2.60 -20.67 -3.45
CA LEU A 42 -2.32 -19.79 -2.34
C LEU A 42 -3.13 -20.17 -1.10
N GLN A 43 -4.44 -20.43 -1.24
CA GLN A 43 -5.32 -20.84 -0.15
C GLN A 43 -4.93 -22.18 0.46
N VAL A 44 -4.47 -23.14 -0.35
CA VAL A 44 -4.01 -24.45 0.14
C VAL A 44 -2.71 -24.29 0.92
N ILE A 45 -1.75 -23.54 0.38
CA ILE A 45 -0.46 -23.29 1.03
C ILE A 45 -0.67 -22.51 2.34
N GLU A 46 -1.53 -21.49 2.33
CA GLU A 46 -1.88 -20.69 3.52
C GLU A 46 -2.47 -21.56 4.63
N LYS A 47 -3.46 -22.41 4.31
CA LYS A 47 -4.05 -23.34 5.29
C LYS A 47 -3.01 -24.31 5.84
N GLY A 48 -2.19 -24.90 4.96
CA GLY A 48 -1.11 -25.80 5.37
C GLY A 48 -0.11 -25.12 6.30
N LEU A 49 0.30 -23.89 5.98
CA LEU A 49 1.20 -23.09 6.79
C LEU A 49 0.58 -22.76 8.15
N LEU A 50 -0.68 -22.31 8.20
CA LEU A 50 -1.39 -22.02 9.44
C LEU A 50 -1.52 -23.25 10.35
N VAL A 51 -1.89 -24.41 9.78
CA VAL A 51 -1.98 -25.68 10.53
C VAL A 51 -0.62 -26.08 11.09
N PHE A 52 0.43 -26.02 10.29
CA PHE A 52 1.80 -26.34 10.73
C PHE A 52 2.26 -25.44 11.88
N LEU A 53 2.05 -24.12 11.74
CA LEU A 53 2.48 -23.14 12.75
C LEU A 53 1.69 -23.25 14.06
N LEU A 54 0.37 -23.43 13.97
CA LEU A 54 -0.47 -23.65 15.15
C LEU A 54 -0.11 -24.98 15.84
N GLY A 55 0.23 -26.00 15.06
CA GLY A 55 0.70 -27.29 15.58
C GLY A 55 1.95 -27.17 16.45
N ILE A 56 2.92 -26.34 16.07
CA ILE A 56 4.13 -26.08 16.88
C ILE A 56 3.75 -25.47 18.23
N LEU A 57 2.82 -24.51 18.26
CA LEU A 57 2.38 -23.86 19.49
C LEU A 57 1.63 -24.84 20.41
N VAL A 58 0.75 -25.67 19.84
CA VAL A 58 0.01 -26.70 20.60
C VAL A 58 0.97 -27.74 21.19
N LEU A 59 1.96 -28.20 20.42
CA LEU A 59 2.98 -29.14 20.93
C LEU A 59 3.79 -28.53 22.08
N GLY A 60 4.16 -27.24 21.99
CA GLY A 60 4.84 -26.54 23.07
C GLY A 60 3.99 -26.44 24.34
N VAL A 61 2.69 -26.16 24.20
CA VAL A 61 1.76 -26.14 25.35
C VAL A 61 1.59 -27.54 25.95
N VAL A 62 1.44 -28.58 25.13
CA VAL A 62 1.34 -29.98 25.61
C VAL A 62 2.60 -30.38 26.35
N ALA A 63 3.79 -30.03 25.85
CA ALA A 63 5.05 -30.30 26.52
C ALA A 63 5.14 -29.60 27.88
N LEU A 64 4.75 -28.32 27.97
CA LEU A 64 4.69 -27.57 29.23
C LEU A 64 3.68 -28.15 30.24
N MET A 65 2.57 -28.71 29.77
CA MET A 65 1.57 -29.35 30.62
C MET A 65 1.98 -30.76 31.09
N ALA A 66 2.80 -31.47 30.30
CA ALA A 66 3.31 -32.80 30.63
C ALA A 66 4.36 -32.77 31.75
N GLU A 67 5.12 -31.67 31.87
CA GLU A 67 6.12 -31.46 32.92
C GLU A 67 5.85 -30.14 33.66
N PRO A 68 5.02 -30.14 34.71
CA PRO A 68 4.64 -28.92 35.43
C PRO A 68 5.83 -28.16 36.05
N GLU A 69 6.93 -28.85 36.36
CA GLU A 69 8.17 -28.23 36.85
C GLU A 69 8.81 -27.31 35.79
N SER A 70 8.57 -27.57 34.49
CA SER A 70 9.00 -26.72 33.39
C SER A 70 8.28 -25.36 33.34
N LEU A 71 7.23 -25.14 34.13
CA LEU A 71 6.63 -23.81 34.29
C LEU A 71 7.55 -22.85 35.07
N LEU A 72 8.50 -23.38 35.86
CA LEU A 72 9.49 -22.60 36.60
C LEU A 72 10.67 -22.19 35.70
N ASP A 73 11.04 -23.03 34.73
CA ASP A 73 12.02 -22.72 33.69
C ASP A 73 11.55 -23.19 32.30
N PRO A 74 10.70 -22.39 31.61
CA PRO A 74 10.20 -22.74 30.30
C PRO A 74 11.28 -22.87 29.23
N LEU A 75 12.45 -22.25 29.45
CA LEU A 75 13.57 -22.28 28.51
C LEU A 75 14.08 -23.71 28.32
N ALA A 76 14.09 -24.52 29.39
CA ALA A 76 14.54 -25.90 29.37
C ALA A 76 13.78 -26.76 28.34
N VAL A 77 12.46 -26.52 28.16
CA VAL A 77 11.63 -27.21 27.16
C VAL A 77 12.11 -26.89 25.75
N TRP A 78 12.41 -25.62 25.48
CA TRP A 78 12.80 -25.13 24.16
C TRP A 78 14.28 -25.37 23.84
N THR A 79 15.09 -25.77 24.81
CA THR A 79 16.52 -26.11 24.62
C THR A 79 16.84 -27.60 24.74
N SER A 80 15.84 -28.46 24.88
CA SER A 80 15.98 -29.91 25.13
C SER A 80 16.59 -30.71 23.96
N GLY A 81 16.84 -30.09 22.81
CA GLY A 81 17.47 -30.74 21.66
C GLY A 81 17.95 -29.75 20.59
N LEU A 82 18.97 -30.14 19.82
CA LEU A 82 19.67 -29.26 18.88
C LEU A 82 18.72 -28.54 17.89
N ILE A 83 17.73 -29.25 17.35
CA ILE A 83 16.77 -28.68 16.39
C ILE A 83 15.88 -27.63 17.06
N VAL A 84 15.37 -27.92 18.26
CA VAL A 84 14.50 -27.01 19.01
C VAL A 84 15.29 -25.77 19.46
N THR A 85 16.51 -25.96 19.96
CA THR A 85 17.43 -24.87 20.32
C THR A 85 17.77 -23.99 19.11
N ALA A 86 18.08 -24.60 17.96
CA ALA A 86 18.38 -23.85 16.74
C ALA A 86 17.16 -23.04 16.27
N TYR A 87 15.96 -23.65 16.32
CA TYR A 87 14.72 -22.97 15.97
C TYR A 87 14.39 -21.82 16.92
N PHE A 88 14.54 -22.03 18.22
CA PHE A 88 14.37 -21.02 19.26
C PHE A 88 15.33 -19.84 19.04
N ALA A 89 16.62 -20.12 18.84
CA ALA A 89 17.62 -19.11 18.55
C ALA A 89 17.31 -18.33 17.26
N ALA A 90 16.84 -19.01 16.21
CA ALA A 90 16.39 -18.37 14.98
C ALA A 90 15.20 -17.42 15.22
N CYS A 91 14.21 -17.85 16.02
CA CYS A 91 13.06 -17.01 16.39
C CYS A 91 13.51 -15.77 17.16
N CYS A 92 14.32 -15.92 18.21
CA CYS A 92 14.86 -14.80 18.98
C CYS A 92 15.65 -13.82 18.10
N SER A 93 16.52 -14.34 17.24
CA SER A 93 17.30 -13.54 16.29
C SER A 93 16.41 -12.77 15.33
N TYR A 94 15.34 -13.41 14.83
CA TYR A 94 14.38 -12.77 13.94
C TYR A 94 13.58 -11.66 14.64
N ALA A 95 13.17 -11.89 15.89
CA ALA A 95 12.50 -10.88 16.70
C ALA A 95 13.37 -9.62 16.88
N LEU A 96 14.64 -9.80 17.24
CA LEU A 96 15.60 -8.69 17.37
C LEU A 96 15.81 -7.95 16.05
N MET A 97 15.91 -8.68 14.93
CA MET A 97 16.03 -8.09 13.59
C MET A 97 14.80 -7.22 13.25
N VAL A 98 13.58 -7.73 13.47
CA VAL A 98 12.33 -7.01 13.18
C VAL A 98 12.17 -5.80 14.10
N ALA A 99 12.49 -5.93 15.39
CA ALA A 99 12.48 -4.82 16.35
C ALA A 99 13.45 -3.72 15.92
N THR A 100 14.68 -4.08 15.53
CA THR A 100 15.69 -3.14 15.01
C THR A 100 15.18 -2.44 13.75
N GLN A 101 14.63 -3.17 12.79
CA GLN A 101 14.06 -2.59 11.56
C GLN A 101 12.87 -1.68 11.85
N TRP A 102 12.05 -2.01 12.84
CA TRP A 102 10.95 -1.16 13.29
C TRP A 102 11.47 0.14 13.93
N MET A 103 12.45 0.05 14.85
CA MET A 103 13.09 1.21 15.47
C MET A 103 13.73 2.13 14.44
N VAL A 104 14.51 1.59 13.50
CA VAL A 104 15.14 2.37 12.43
C VAL A 104 14.09 3.10 11.58
N ARG A 105 12.97 2.45 11.25
CA ARG A 105 11.88 3.10 10.51
C ARG A 105 11.21 4.21 11.30
N LYS A 106 10.99 4.00 12.60
CA LYS A 106 10.44 5.02 13.49
C LYS A 106 11.37 6.23 13.62
N TRP A 107 12.67 5.99 13.73
CA TRP A 107 13.65 7.06 13.91
C TRP A 107 13.92 7.83 12.61
N ARG A 108 13.97 7.16 11.45
CA ARG A 108 14.17 7.84 10.16
C ARG A 108 13.04 8.81 9.81
N GLY A 109 11.83 8.56 10.33
CA GLY A 109 10.66 9.38 10.05
C GLY A 109 10.24 9.37 8.57
N PRO A 110 9.35 10.30 8.17
CA PRO A 110 9.01 10.51 6.78
C PRO A 110 10.23 10.91 5.93
N THR A 111 10.17 10.66 4.63
CA THR A 111 11.23 11.13 3.73
C THR A 111 11.30 12.66 3.73
N ARG A 112 12.52 13.22 3.71
CA ARG A 112 12.76 14.66 3.60
C ARG A 112 12.21 15.27 2.30
N ARG A 113 11.86 14.44 1.31
CA ARG A 113 11.22 14.87 0.07
C ARG A 113 9.71 15.10 0.20
N LEU A 114 9.09 14.71 1.31
CA LEU A 114 7.71 15.09 1.62
C LEU A 114 7.76 16.40 2.41
N LEU A 115 7.54 17.52 1.71
CA LEU A 115 7.64 18.86 2.31
C LEU A 115 6.43 19.17 3.20
N ARG A 116 5.25 18.75 2.76
CA ARG A 116 3.98 18.99 3.47
C ARG A 116 3.02 17.84 3.23
N ASN A 117 2.27 17.50 4.26
CA ASN A 117 1.14 16.58 4.20
C ASN A 117 -0.04 17.25 4.90
N HIS A 118 -0.99 17.75 4.12
CA HIS A 118 -2.25 18.27 4.62
C HIS A 118 -3.33 17.21 4.44
N SER A 119 -4.19 17.01 5.44
CA SER A 119 -5.18 15.96 5.44
C SER A 119 -6.49 16.49 6.01
N GLN A 120 -7.59 16.21 5.32
CA GLN A 120 -8.95 16.46 5.76
C GLN A 120 -9.71 15.14 5.80
N ILE A 121 -10.56 14.98 6.81
CA ILE A 121 -11.34 13.76 7.00
C ILE A 121 -12.79 14.06 6.68
N ILE A 122 -13.33 13.35 5.69
CA ILE A 122 -14.74 13.40 5.31
C ILE A 122 -15.43 12.19 5.91
N ARG A 123 -16.45 12.46 6.73
CA ARG A 123 -17.36 11.44 7.28
C ARG A 123 -18.43 11.14 6.25
N VAL A 124 -18.21 10.11 5.44
CA VAL A 124 -19.09 9.81 4.29
C VAL A 124 -20.52 9.52 4.74
N ASP A 125 -20.66 8.89 5.91
CA ASP A 125 -21.95 8.63 6.58
C ASP A 125 -22.72 9.88 6.99
N GLN A 126 -22.07 11.05 7.04
CA GLN A 126 -22.69 12.33 7.37
C GLN A 126 -22.92 13.22 6.15
N VAL A 127 -22.27 12.92 5.03
CA VAL A 127 -22.37 13.69 3.78
C VAL A 127 -23.46 13.13 2.88
N LEU A 128 -23.57 11.81 2.79
CA LEU A 128 -24.57 11.16 1.95
C LEU A 128 -25.93 11.14 2.64
N SER A 129 -27.00 11.30 1.86
CA SER A 129 -28.38 11.17 2.34
C SER A 129 -28.77 9.73 2.65
N GLU A 130 -28.20 8.78 1.90
CA GLU A 130 -28.41 7.35 2.09
C GLU A 130 -27.18 6.68 2.69
N SER A 131 -27.36 5.46 3.21
CA SER A 131 -26.25 4.73 3.80
C SER A 131 -25.21 4.36 2.74
N PRO A 132 -23.91 4.64 2.97
CA PRO A 132 -22.85 4.20 2.07
C PRO A 132 -22.62 2.68 2.07
N CYS A 133 -23.30 1.92 2.93
CA CYS A 133 -23.18 0.46 3.01
C CYS A 133 -24.29 -0.21 2.20
N GLY A 134 -23.92 -0.95 1.15
CA GLY A 134 -24.87 -1.62 0.25
C GLY A 134 -25.51 -2.90 0.80
N ASP A 135 -25.00 -3.43 1.92
CA ASP A 135 -25.59 -4.60 2.58
C ASP A 135 -25.52 -4.50 4.13
N GLY A 136 -26.38 -5.28 4.80
CA GLY A 136 -26.48 -5.28 6.25
C GLY A 136 -25.21 -5.78 6.98
N LYS A 137 -24.42 -6.65 6.34
CA LYS A 137 -23.17 -7.16 6.92
C LYS A 137 -22.11 -6.06 6.95
N THR A 138 -21.97 -5.31 5.87
CA THR A 138 -21.06 -4.18 5.74
C THR A 138 -21.46 -3.08 6.72
N ARG A 139 -22.76 -2.81 6.87
CA ARG A 139 -23.29 -1.89 7.89
C ARG A 139 -22.93 -2.34 9.30
N ALA A 140 -23.07 -3.63 9.63
CA ALA A 140 -22.69 -4.15 10.93
C ALA A 140 -21.17 -4.00 11.20
N TRP A 141 -20.33 -4.27 10.20
CA TRP A 141 -18.89 -4.03 10.32
C TRP A 141 -18.54 -2.56 10.49
N ALA A 142 -19.24 -1.65 9.80
CA ALA A 142 -19.04 -0.20 9.94
C ALA A 142 -19.25 0.30 11.37
N LEU A 143 -20.12 -0.37 12.14
CA LEU A 143 -20.43 -0.02 13.53
C LEU A 143 -19.39 -0.55 14.54
N VAL A 144 -18.44 -1.39 14.12
CA VAL A 144 -17.39 -1.88 15.01
C VAL A 144 -16.57 -0.69 15.54
N PRO A 145 -16.39 -0.55 16.87
CA PRO A 145 -15.65 0.56 17.44
C PRO A 145 -14.25 0.72 16.85
N GLY A 146 -13.92 1.94 16.43
CA GLY A 146 -12.64 2.25 15.81
C GLY A 146 -12.53 1.87 14.33
N ASN A 147 -13.56 1.27 13.72
CA ASN A 147 -13.61 1.05 12.28
C ASN A 147 -13.82 2.38 11.54
N GLN A 148 -12.93 2.66 10.59
CA GLN A 148 -12.82 3.92 9.88
C GLN A 148 -13.17 3.80 8.39
N ILE A 149 -13.86 2.72 8.00
CA ILE A 149 -14.20 2.47 6.59
C ILE A 149 -15.03 3.58 5.93
N LEU A 150 -15.78 4.37 6.70
CA LEU A 150 -16.58 5.51 6.21
C LEU A 150 -15.91 6.88 6.48
N GLN A 151 -14.65 6.88 6.89
CA GLN A 151 -13.87 8.10 7.13
C GLN A 151 -12.86 8.29 5.99
N LEU A 152 -13.29 8.89 4.89
CA LEU A 152 -12.43 9.16 3.75
C LEU A 152 -11.40 10.23 4.12
N GLU A 153 -10.13 9.92 3.98
CA GLU A 153 -9.03 10.84 4.25
C GLU A 153 -8.51 11.43 2.93
N VAL A 154 -8.86 12.69 2.66
CA VAL A 154 -8.38 13.41 1.48
C VAL A 154 -7.07 14.11 1.83
N ASN A 155 -5.99 13.72 1.15
CA ASN A 155 -4.63 14.13 1.45
C ASN A 155 -4.05 14.98 0.31
N GLU A 156 -3.49 16.15 0.63
CA GLU A 156 -2.59 16.87 -0.27
C GLU A 156 -1.14 16.70 0.21
N LYS A 157 -0.29 16.14 -0.65
CA LYS A 157 1.12 15.83 -0.37
C LYS A 157 2.02 16.61 -1.31
N ILE A 158 2.85 17.49 -0.77
CA ILE A 158 3.83 18.26 -1.54
C ILE A 158 5.15 17.47 -1.60
N LEU A 159 5.53 17.07 -2.81
CA LEU A 159 6.70 16.25 -3.09
C LEU A 159 7.82 17.09 -3.72
N TRP A 160 8.95 17.17 -3.05
CA TRP A 160 10.15 17.80 -3.57
C TRP A 160 10.87 16.87 -4.55
N MET A 161 11.00 17.35 -5.78
CA MET A 161 11.65 16.68 -6.90
C MET A 161 12.69 17.63 -7.49
N PRO A 162 13.95 17.61 -7.03
CA PRO A 162 14.95 18.62 -7.40
C PRO A 162 15.26 18.63 -8.90
N GLN A 163 15.15 17.47 -9.57
CA GLN A 163 15.37 17.33 -11.01
C GLN A 163 14.13 17.67 -11.85
N LEU A 164 13.02 18.09 -11.23
CA LEU A 164 11.81 18.49 -11.93
C LEU A 164 12.03 19.83 -12.64
N PRO A 165 11.83 19.92 -13.97
CA PRO A 165 11.93 21.18 -14.68
C PRO A 165 10.91 22.22 -14.18
N ALA A 166 11.31 23.49 -14.18
CA ALA A 166 10.48 24.60 -13.72
C ALA A 166 9.08 24.67 -14.38
N PRO A 167 8.88 24.37 -15.68
CA PRO A 167 7.55 24.34 -16.29
C PRO A 167 6.60 23.27 -15.73
N LEU A 168 7.13 22.25 -15.04
CA LEU A 168 6.35 21.21 -14.36
C LEU A 168 6.18 21.47 -12.86
N ASP A 169 6.68 22.61 -12.34
CA ASP A 169 6.44 23.00 -10.96
C ASP A 169 4.93 23.11 -10.72
N ALA A 170 4.50 22.61 -9.57
CA ALA A 170 3.09 22.54 -9.19
C ALA A 170 2.18 21.64 -10.01
N MET A 171 2.73 20.72 -10.80
CA MET A 171 1.95 19.63 -11.37
C MET A 171 1.18 18.87 -10.27
N ARG A 172 -0.14 18.70 -10.48
CA ARG A 172 -1.07 18.07 -9.54
C ARG A 172 -1.49 16.70 -10.08
N ILE A 173 -1.22 15.65 -9.32
CA ILE A 173 -1.54 14.26 -9.69
C ILE A 173 -2.48 13.67 -8.64
N ALA A 174 -3.72 13.40 -9.00
CA ALA A 174 -4.61 12.63 -8.12
C ALA A 174 -4.28 11.15 -8.24
N HIS A 175 -4.10 10.49 -7.11
CA HIS A 175 -3.76 9.08 -7.03
C HIS A 175 -4.86 8.32 -6.29
N LEU A 176 -5.57 7.49 -7.05
CA LEU A 176 -6.62 6.60 -6.60
C LEU A 176 -6.10 5.16 -6.67
N SER A 177 -6.53 4.31 -5.74
CA SER A 177 -6.16 2.90 -5.74
C SER A 177 -7.16 2.07 -4.95
N ASP A 178 -7.22 0.78 -5.24
CA ASP A 178 -7.97 -0.22 -4.48
C ASP A 178 -9.43 0.22 -4.23
N LEU A 179 -10.17 0.50 -5.31
CA LEU A 179 -11.58 0.92 -5.24
C LEU A 179 -12.50 -0.25 -4.90
N HIS A 180 -12.14 -1.48 -5.27
CA HIS A 180 -12.90 -2.69 -4.99
C HIS A 180 -14.40 -2.54 -5.21
N PHE A 181 -14.81 -2.29 -6.46
CA PHE A 181 -16.22 -2.36 -6.85
C PHE A 181 -16.76 -3.77 -6.59
N THR A 182 -17.45 -3.87 -5.45
CA THR A 182 -17.96 -5.11 -4.85
C THR A 182 -19.44 -5.02 -4.51
N GLY A 183 -20.05 -3.83 -4.56
CA GLY A 183 -21.38 -3.54 -4.03
C GLY A 183 -21.47 -3.46 -2.49
N GLN A 184 -20.39 -3.72 -1.74
CA GLN A 184 -20.39 -3.59 -0.28
C GLN A 184 -20.50 -2.12 0.14
N LEU A 185 -19.74 -1.25 -0.52
CA LEU A 185 -19.97 0.19 -0.51
C LEU A 185 -20.81 0.56 -1.74
N THR A 186 -21.74 1.49 -1.55
CA THR A 186 -22.68 1.91 -2.59
C THR A 186 -22.00 2.75 -3.67
N ARG A 187 -22.67 2.93 -4.80
CA ARG A 187 -22.21 3.81 -5.88
C ARG A 187 -21.99 5.24 -5.38
N ASP A 188 -22.90 5.76 -4.55
CA ASP A 188 -22.84 7.11 -3.99
C ASP A 188 -21.55 7.37 -3.18
N TYR A 189 -20.99 6.36 -2.51
CA TYR A 189 -19.67 6.46 -1.85
C TYR A 189 -18.57 6.78 -2.86
N PHE A 190 -18.57 6.08 -4.00
CA PHE A 190 -17.60 6.30 -5.07
C PHE A 190 -17.89 7.57 -5.86
N ASP A 191 -19.16 7.95 -5.98
CA ASP A 191 -19.53 9.21 -6.60
C ASP A 191 -18.96 10.40 -5.83
N LEU A 192 -19.06 10.38 -4.49
CA LEU A 192 -18.40 11.36 -3.62
C LEU A 192 -16.88 11.38 -3.84
N ILE A 193 -16.22 10.23 -3.98
CA ILE A 193 -14.77 10.17 -4.25
C ILE A 193 -14.42 10.85 -5.58
N VAL A 194 -15.20 10.60 -6.62
CA VAL A 194 -15.00 11.23 -7.93
C VAL A 194 -15.20 12.74 -7.84
N ASP A 195 -16.24 13.19 -7.12
CA ASP A 195 -16.50 14.62 -6.93
C ASP A 195 -15.36 15.30 -6.16
N GLN A 196 -14.85 14.68 -5.09
CA GLN A 196 -13.66 15.16 -4.38
C GLN A 196 -12.42 15.16 -5.27
N THR A 197 -12.27 14.15 -6.13
CA THR A 197 -11.15 14.06 -7.08
C THR A 197 -11.15 15.21 -8.07
N ASN A 198 -12.31 15.49 -8.69
CA ASN A 198 -12.47 16.59 -9.64
C ASN A 198 -12.31 17.96 -8.97
N ALA A 199 -12.82 18.12 -7.74
CA ALA A 199 -12.68 19.36 -6.96
C ALA A 199 -11.21 19.71 -6.66
N MET A 200 -10.31 18.71 -6.61
CA MET A 200 -8.87 18.94 -6.47
C MET A 200 -8.20 19.46 -7.75
N GLN A 201 -8.90 19.50 -8.89
CA GLN A 201 -8.40 19.98 -10.18
C GLN A 201 -7.03 19.38 -10.56
N PRO A 202 -6.92 18.03 -10.67
CA PRO A 202 -5.67 17.39 -11.03
C PRO A 202 -5.31 17.62 -12.50
N ASP A 203 -4.02 17.78 -12.79
CA ASP A 203 -3.51 17.72 -14.16
C ASP A 203 -3.58 16.30 -14.69
N LEU A 204 -3.31 15.29 -13.84
CA LEU A 204 -3.29 13.87 -14.17
C LEU A 204 -4.02 13.06 -13.09
N ILE A 205 -4.81 12.06 -13.49
CA ILE A 205 -5.37 11.09 -12.55
C ILE A 205 -4.73 9.72 -12.81
N ALA A 206 -4.21 9.10 -11.76
CA ALA A 206 -3.60 7.79 -11.78
C ALA A 206 -4.41 6.82 -10.92
N ILE A 207 -4.85 5.70 -11.49
CA ILE A 207 -5.54 4.61 -10.79
C ILE A 207 -4.64 3.36 -10.78
N THR A 208 -4.18 2.95 -9.61
CA THR A 208 -3.14 1.91 -9.49
C THR A 208 -3.67 0.51 -9.17
N GLY A 209 -4.77 0.11 -9.80
CA GLY A 209 -5.29 -1.27 -9.75
C GLY A 209 -6.34 -1.53 -8.66
N ASP A 210 -6.83 -2.76 -8.64
CA ASP A 210 -7.92 -3.25 -7.78
C ASP A 210 -9.16 -2.33 -7.81
N MET A 211 -9.57 -1.96 -9.01
CA MET A 211 -10.78 -1.20 -9.30
C MET A 211 -12.05 -2.04 -9.07
N ILE A 212 -12.03 -3.33 -9.42
CA ILE A 212 -13.23 -4.18 -9.47
C ILE A 212 -12.98 -5.61 -8.97
N ASP A 213 -13.98 -6.16 -8.28
CA ASP A 213 -14.00 -7.54 -7.78
C ASP A 213 -15.19 -8.37 -8.24
N ARG A 214 -16.26 -7.71 -8.68
CA ARG A 214 -17.53 -8.34 -9.04
C ARG A 214 -17.96 -7.89 -10.42
N ALA A 215 -18.16 -8.83 -11.34
CA ALA A 215 -18.50 -8.54 -12.73
C ALA A 215 -19.82 -7.74 -12.86
N GLU A 216 -20.73 -7.88 -11.90
CA GLU A 216 -21.97 -7.13 -11.83
C GLU A 216 -21.75 -5.61 -11.70
N CYS A 217 -20.57 -5.19 -11.20
CA CYS A 217 -20.20 -3.79 -11.07
C CYS A 217 -19.45 -3.22 -12.28
N LEU A 218 -19.33 -3.96 -13.40
CA LEU A 218 -18.65 -3.45 -14.61
C LEU A 218 -19.27 -2.16 -15.14
N GLY A 219 -20.59 -2.00 -15.04
CA GLY A 219 -21.29 -0.77 -15.45
C GLY A 219 -20.82 0.49 -14.69
N TRP A 220 -20.28 0.32 -13.47
CA TRP A 220 -19.84 1.45 -12.65
C TRP A 220 -18.59 2.13 -13.20
N PHE A 221 -17.83 1.49 -14.11
CA PHE A 221 -16.73 2.17 -14.80
C PHE A 221 -17.25 3.38 -15.56
N GLN A 222 -18.29 3.20 -16.38
CA GLN A 222 -18.87 4.32 -17.13
C GLN A 222 -19.61 5.29 -16.21
N GLU A 223 -20.44 4.78 -15.31
CA GLU A 223 -21.33 5.60 -14.47
C GLU A 223 -20.57 6.46 -13.46
N VAL A 224 -19.48 5.94 -12.91
CA VAL A 224 -18.72 6.57 -11.83
C VAL A 224 -17.40 7.12 -12.36
N LEU A 225 -16.53 6.24 -12.86
CA LEU A 225 -15.16 6.63 -13.25
C LEU A 225 -15.13 7.46 -14.53
N GLY A 226 -16.12 7.30 -15.42
CA GLY A 226 -16.29 8.14 -16.61
C GLY A 226 -16.56 9.62 -16.31
N ARG A 227 -16.88 9.97 -15.06
CA ARG A 227 -17.04 11.36 -14.62
C ARG A 227 -15.72 12.00 -14.15
N LEU A 228 -14.62 11.25 -14.08
CA LEU A 228 -13.31 11.78 -13.71
C LEU A 228 -12.79 12.73 -14.80
N THR A 229 -12.34 13.91 -14.39
CA THR A 229 -11.84 14.94 -15.31
C THR A 229 -10.44 15.38 -14.92
N SER A 230 -9.54 15.41 -15.88
CA SER A 230 -8.19 15.97 -15.73
C SER A 230 -7.68 16.50 -17.07
N ARG A 231 -6.70 17.39 -17.01
CA ARG A 231 -6.11 18.02 -18.21
C ARG A 231 -5.36 17.02 -19.10
N LEU A 232 -4.63 16.10 -18.51
CA LEU A 232 -3.77 15.13 -19.20
C LEU A 232 -4.45 13.77 -19.39
N GLY A 233 -5.60 13.55 -18.76
CA GLY A 233 -6.34 12.29 -18.81
C GLY A 233 -6.20 11.42 -17.57
N VAL A 234 -6.93 10.30 -17.61
CA VAL A 234 -7.01 9.31 -16.53
C VAL A 234 -6.27 8.05 -16.99
N TYR A 235 -5.26 7.63 -16.24
CA TYR A 235 -4.43 6.47 -16.58
C TYR A 235 -4.51 5.42 -15.50
N CYS A 236 -4.57 4.15 -15.92
CA CYS A 236 -4.71 3.06 -14.97
C CYS A 236 -3.89 1.82 -15.32
N VAL A 237 -3.66 1.00 -14.30
CA VAL A 237 -3.14 -0.37 -14.39
C VAL A 237 -4.10 -1.30 -13.65
N LEU A 238 -4.04 -2.60 -13.93
CA LEU A 238 -4.80 -3.61 -13.20
C LEU A 238 -4.02 -4.08 -11.97
N GLY A 239 -4.77 -4.51 -10.96
CA GLY A 239 -4.25 -5.18 -9.77
C GLY A 239 -4.48 -6.68 -9.81
N ASN A 240 -4.31 -7.32 -8.66
CA ASN A 240 -4.45 -8.78 -8.56
C ASN A 240 -5.90 -9.23 -8.36
N HIS A 241 -6.80 -8.33 -7.98
CA HIS A 241 -8.21 -8.64 -7.84
C HIS A 241 -8.89 -8.81 -9.20
N GLU A 242 -8.50 -8.04 -10.22
CA GLU A 242 -9.02 -8.23 -11.58
C GLU A 242 -8.70 -9.60 -12.18
N GLN A 243 -7.65 -10.29 -11.73
CA GLN A 243 -7.33 -11.67 -12.17
C GLN A 243 -8.38 -12.70 -11.75
N ARG A 244 -9.26 -12.33 -10.81
CA ARG A 244 -10.32 -13.20 -10.29
C ARG A 244 -11.56 -13.17 -11.17
N LEU A 245 -11.67 -12.19 -12.05
CA LEU A 245 -12.73 -12.08 -13.03
C LEU A 245 -12.38 -12.93 -14.26
N PRO A 246 -13.39 -13.49 -14.95
CA PRO A 246 -13.17 -14.44 -16.03
C PRO A 246 -12.53 -13.80 -17.27
N ASP A 247 -12.80 -12.52 -17.54
CA ASP A 247 -12.42 -11.86 -18.79
C ASP A 247 -11.68 -10.53 -18.55
N LYS A 248 -10.37 -10.53 -18.84
CA LYS A 248 -9.54 -9.31 -18.82
C LYS A 248 -9.98 -8.33 -19.92
N ALA A 249 -10.37 -8.82 -21.09
CA ALA A 249 -10.70 -7.97 -22.23
C ALA A 249 -11.92 -7.10 -21.90
N GLN A 250 -12.93 -7.69 -21.26
CA GLN A 250 -14.12 -6.96 -20.81
C GLN A 250 -13.79 -5.83 -19.81
N ILE A 251 -12.84 -6.06 -18.88
CA ILE A 251 -12.40 -5.02 -17.94
C ILE A 251 -11.68 -3.89 -18.69
N VAL A 252 -10.78 -4.24 -19.62
CA VAL A 252 -10.05 -3.24 -20.42
C VAL A 252 -11.01 -2.46 -21.31
N GLU A 253 -12.02 -3.11 -21.89
CA GLU A 253 -13.08 -2.44 -22.65
C GLU A 253 -13.84 -1.46 -21.77
N ALA A 254 -14.29 -1.88 -20.57
CA ALA A 254 -14.97 -0.99 -19.63
C ALA A 254 -14.13 0.22 -19.22
N ILE A 255 -12.82 0.04 -18.99
CA ILE A 255 -11.86 1.11 -18.74
C ILE A 255 -11.84 2.10 -19.92
N GLN A 256 -11.74 1.59 -21.15
CA GLN A 256 -11.63 2.40 -22.35
C GLN A 256 -12.94 3.14 -22.68
N SER A 257 -14.08 2.47 -22.52
CA SER A 257 -15.41 3.08 -22.68
C SER A 257 -15.63 4.24 -21.72
N ALA A 258 -15.10 4.11 -20.48
CA ALA A 258 -15.09 5.18 -19.48
C ALA A 258 -14.10 6.32 -19.77
N GLY A 259 -13.44 6.33 -20.93
CA GLY A 259 -12.51 7.38 -21.33
C GLY A 259 -11.14 7.32 -20.65
N MET A 260 -10.82 6.20 -19.98
CA MET A 260 -9.53 6.02 -19.31
C MET A 260 -8.52 5.28 -20.19
N HIS A 261 -7.23 5.53 -19.94
CA HIS A 261 -6.12 4.94 -20.67
C HIS A 261 -5.48 3.80 -19.89
N TYR A 262 -5.58 2.59 -20.44
CA TYR A 262 -4.96 1.39 -19.88
C TYR A 262 -3.46 1.29 -20.21
N LEU A 263 -2.60 1.19 -19.19
CA LEU A 263 -1.14 1.17 -19.34
C LEU A 263 -0.46 -0.19 -19.09
N GLY A 264 -1.20 -1.27 -18.87
CA GLY A 264 -0.62 -2.57 -18.51
C GLY A 264 0.41 -3.09 -19.53
N GLY A 265 1.70 -3.14 -19.13
CA GLY A 265 2.80 -3.56 -19.99
C GLY A 265 3.14 -2.57 -21.11
N ARG A 266 2.65 -1.33 -21.02
CA ARG A 266 2.76 -0.29 -22.04
C ARG A 266 3.30 1.01 -21.45
N CYS A 267 3.63 1.93 -22.35
CA CYS A 267 4.00 3.29 -22.05
C CYS A 267 3.39 4.24 -23.07
N THR A 268 3.30 5.50 -22.69
CA THR A 268 2.82 6.58 -23.54
C THR A 268 3.40 7.90 -23.03
N THR A 269 3.26 8.96 -23.80
CA THR A 269 3.66 10.30 -23.40
C THR A 269 2.49 11.26 -23.41
N VAL A 270 2.54 12.20 -22.48
CA VAL A 270 1.67 13.38 -22.44
C VAL A 270 2.52 14.63 -22.39
N GLU A 271 1.96 15.77 -22.77
CA GLU A 271 2.66 17.05 -22.72
C GLU A 271 1.99 18.01 -21.75
N LEU A 272 2.80 18.63 -20.88
CA LEU A 272 2.38 19.67 -19.97
C LEU A 272 3.36 20.83 -20.07
N ASN A 273 2.86 22.02 -20.43
CA ASN A 273 3.66 23.25 -20.51
C ASN A 273 4.93 23.10 -21.39
N GLY A 274 4.79 22.40 -22.53
CA GLY A 274 5.89 22.14 -23.48
C GLY A 274 6.91 21.12 -23.00
N GLN A 275 6.63 20.37 -21.93
CA GLN A 275 7.48 19.31 -21.41
C GLN A 275 6.82 17.94 -21.63
N THR A 276 7.59 16.99 -22.17
CA THR A 276 7.15 15.62 -22.37
C THR A 276 7.24 14.83 -21.07
N ILE A 277 6.14 14.19 -20.68
CA ILE A 277 6.05 13.32 -19.50
C ILE A 277 5.81 11.89 -19.99
N LEU A 278 6.69 10.97 -19.59
CA LEU A 278 6.54 9.55 -19.86
C LEU A 278 5.71 8.88 -18.78
N LEU A 279 4.62 8.22 -19.18
CA LEU A 279 3.80 7.36 -18.34
C LEU A 279 4.05 5.90 -18.73
N ALA A 280 4.18 5.01 -17.74
CA ALA A 280 4.29 3.57 -17.99
C ALA A 280 3.51 2.76 -16.95
N GLY A 281 3.05 1.58 -17.32
CA GLY A 281 2.33 0.65 -16.44
C GLY A 281 3.05 -0.68 -16.25
N ASN A 282 3.35 -1.06 -15.01
CA ASN A 282 3.97 -2.35 -14.68
C ASN A 282 3.13 -3.14 -13.68
N GLU A 283 2.52 -4.22 -14.16
CA GLU A 283 1.54 -5.02 -13.42
C GLU A 283 2.11 -6.34 -12.85
N LEU A 284 3.44 -6.53 -12.95
CA LEU A 284 4.09 -7.71 -12.39
C LEU A 284 3.97 -7.74 -10.86
N PRO A 285 3.77 -8.92 -10.26
CA PRO A 285 3.90 -10.25 -10.88
C PRO A 285 2.61 -10.80 -11.50
N TRP A 286 1.48 -10.10 -11.39
CA TRP A 286 0.17 -10.66 -11.72
C TRP A 286 -0.10 -10.65 -13.22
N TRP A 287 0.12 -9.51 -13.86
CA TRP A 287 -0.02 -9.39 -15.30
C TRP A 287 1.33 -9.10 -15.93
N GLY A 288 1.55 -9.67 -17.10
CA GLY A 288 2.76 -9.48 -17.88
C GLY A 288 2.47 -9.30 -19.36
N PRO A 289 3.46 -8.84 -20.13
CA PRO A 289 4.82 -8.50 -19.69
C PRO A 289 4.92 -7.13 -18.99
N ALA A 290 6.08 -6.85 -18.37
CA ALA A 290 6.45 -5.47 -18.01
C ALA A 290 6.65 -4.62 -19.28
N PRO A 291 6.57 -3.28 -19.19
CA PRO A 291 6.75 -2.42 -20.36
C PRO A 291 8.19 -2.50 -20.86
N ASP A 292 8.34 -2.61 -22.18
CA ASP A 292 9.64 -2.57 -22.85
C ASP A 292 10.18 -1.15 -22.86
N MET A 293 11.03 -0.85 -21.87
CA MET A 293 11.56 0.49 -21.68
C MET A 293 12.51 0.95 -22.79
N GLN A 294 13.13 0.02 -23.53
CA GLN A 294 13.97 0.39 -24.67
C GLN A 294 13.09 0.91 -25.80
N ARG A 295 12.02 0.17 -26.12
CA ARG A 295 11.01 0.63 -27.09
C ARG A 295 10.31 1.91 -26.65
N CYS A 296 9.98 2.04 -25.37
CA CYS A 296 9.40 3.26 -24.82
C CYS A 296 10.30 4.48 -25.00
N GLN A 297 11.62 4.32 -24.89
CA GLN A 297 12.56 5.42 -25.05
C GLN A 297 12.76 5.79 -26.52
N THR A 298 12.86 4.80 -27.41
CA THR A 298 13.07 5.07 -28.85
C THR A 298 11.84 5.67 -29.53
N GLN A 299 10.63 5.31 -29.08
CA GLN A 299 9.39 5.84 -29.65
C GLN A 299 9.09 7.28 -29.25
N HIS A 300 9.73 7.81 -28.21
CA HIS A 300 9.34 9.07 -27.59
C HIS A 300 10.54 10.01 -27.42
N ALA A 301 11.12 10.45 -28.55
CA ALA A 301 12.12 11.52 -28.59
C ALA A 301 11.41 12.89 -28.70
N PRO A 302 11.84 13.95 -27.99
CA PRO A 302 13.03 14.07 -27.12
C PRO A 302 12.91 13.34 -25.77
N SER A 303 14.02 13.22 -25.04
CA SER A 303 14.04 12.56 -23.72
C SER A 303 13.01 13.19 -22.77
N PRO A 304 12.18 12.38 -22.07
CA PRO A 304 11.12 12.90 -21.22
C PRO A 304 11.70 13.70 -20.05
N ALA A 305 11.02 14.81 -19.74
CA ALA A 305 11.29 15.71 -18.61
C ALA A 305 10.93 15.08 -17.25
N LEU A 306 9.95 14.16 -17.25
CA LEU A 306 9.47 13.46 -16.06
C LEU A 306 9.03 12.05 -16.44
N ARG A 307 9.39 11.04 -15.64
CA ARG A 307 9.04 9.64 -15.85
C ARG A 307 8.21 9.14 -14.67
N ILE A 308 6.96 8.78 -14.94
CA ILE A 308 5.99 8.31 -13.95
C ILE A 308 5.64 6.84 -14.22
N LEU A 309 5.78 6.01 -13.18
CA LEU A 309 5.39 4.60 -13.20
C LEU A 309 4.10 4.39 -12.40
N LEU A 310 3.10 3.80 -13.04
CA LEU A 310 1.95 3.21 -12.37
C LEU A 310 2.21 1.72 -12.20
N ALA A 311 2.08 1.22 -10.97
CA ALA A 311 2.19 -0.19 -10.68
C ALA A 311 1.27 -0.52 -9.53
N HIS A 312 0.64 -1.69 -9.55
CA HIS A 312 -0.28 -2.01 -8.46
C HIS A 312 0.43 -2.24 -7.12
N THR A 313 1.59 -2.91 -7.14
CA THR A 313 2.36 -3.21 -5.92
C THR A 313 3.56 -2.28 -5.72
N PRO A 314 3.84 -1.84 -4.47
CA PRO A 314 5.06 -1.10 -4.16
C PRO A 314 6.32 -1.93 -4.40
N ASP A 315 6.17 -3.25 -4.59
CA ASP A 315 7.28 -4.14 -4.86
C ASP A 315 8.05 -3.75 -6.12
N ARG A 316 7.44 -3.04 -7.08
CA ARG A 316 8.13 -2.61 -8.31
C ARG A 316 9.16 -1.49 -8.12
N ILE A 317 9.35 -0.95 -6.91
CA ILE A 317 10.21 0.23 -6.66
C ILE A 317 11.66 0.06 -7.12
N PHE A 318 12.27 -1.12 -6.96
CA PHE A 318 13.64 -1.34 -7.42
C PHE A 318 13.75 -1.50 -8.94
N TRP A 319 12.70 -2.04 -9.58
CA TRP A 319 12.59 -2.06 -11.03
C TRP A 319 12.45 -0.63 -11.57
N ALA A 320 11.61 0.20 -10.93
CA ALA A 320 11.44 1.61 -11.26
C ALA A 320 12.77 2.38 -11.19
N GLY A 321 13.54 2.16 -10.12
CA GLY A 321 14.87 2.77 -9.97
C GLY A 321 15.87 2.34 -11.05
N ARG A 322 15.89 1.05 -11.43
CA ARG A 322 16.76 0.54 -12.51
C ARG A 322 16.46 1.18 -13.87
N HIS A 323 15.19 1.52 -14.11
CA HIS A 323 14.73 2.21 -15.32
C HIS A 323 14.61 3.74 -15.16
N ARG A 324 15.16 4.29 -14.07
CA ARG A 324 15.24 5.72 -13.76
C ARG A 324 13.90 6.44 -13.78
N PHE A 325 12.85 5.81 -13.26
CA PHE A 325 11.58 6.53 -13.02
C PHE A 325 11.75 7.52 -11.87
N ASP A 326 11.20 8.72 -12.03
CA ASP A 326 11.27 9.79 -11.04
C ASP A 326 10.19 9.63 -9.97
N LEU A 327 8.98 9.24 -10.39
CA LEU A 327 7.84 8.98 -9.52
C LEU A 327 7.24 7.60 -9.83
N MET A 328 6.94 6.84 -8.78
CA MET A 328 6.17 5.61 -8.83
C MET A 328 4.98 5.74 -7.88
N MET A 329 3.81 5.31 -8.36
CA MET A 329 2.57 5.24 -7.58
C MET A 329 2.10 3.79 -7.50
N ALA A 330 1.67 3.37 -6.31
CA ALA A 330 1.18 2.03 -6.04
C ALA A 330 0.09 1.95 -4.96
N GLY A 331 -0.66 0.85 -4.93
CA GLY A 331 -1.64 0.52 -3.88
C GLY A 331 -1.37 -0.85 -3.29
N HIS A 332 -2.35 -1.76 -3.35
CA HIS A 332 -2.30 -3.18 -2.99
C HIS A 332 -2.19 -3.49 -1.50
N THR A 333 -1.42 -2.69 -0.75
CA THR A 333 -1.09 -2.98 0.65
C THR A 333 -2.14 -2.49 1.63
N HIS A 334 -3.09 -1.66 1.19
CA HIS A 334 -4.16 -1.08 2.01
C HIS A 334 -3.70 -0.42 3.33
N GLY A 335 -2.45 0.07 3.41
CA GLY A 335 -1.91 0.55 4.69
C GLY A 335 -1.78 -0.52 5.78
N GLY A 336 -1.93 -1.80 5.43
CA GLY A 336 -2.04 -2.94 6.35
C GLY A 336 -3.44 -3.16 6.94
N GLN A 337 -4.45 -2.36 6.56
CA GLN A 337 -5.85 -2.34 7.04
C GLN A 337 -6.07 -2.14 8.55
N ILE A 338 -5.37 -2.89 9.38
CA ILE A 338 -5.39 -2.83 10.84
C ILE A 338 -4.01 -2.39 11.32
N ARG A 339 -3.97 -1.24 11.98
CA ARG A 339 -2.75 -0.68 12.56
C ARG A 339 -2.91 -0.60 14.06
N PHE A 340 -1.88 -1.03 14.78
CA PHE A 340 -1.84 -0.92 16.23
C PHE A 340 -1.27 0.45 16.64
N PRO A 341 -1.75 1.04 17.75
CA PRO A 341 -1.13 2.22 18.34
C PRO A 341 0.38 2.00 18.53
N VAL A 342 1.18 3.01 18.20
CA VAL A 342 2.66 2.97 18.27
C VAL A 342 3.32 1.99 17.30
N ILE A 343 2.92 0.72 17.24
CA ILE A 343 3.53 -0.33 16.42
C ILE A 343 3.29 -0.08 14.92
N GLY A 344 2.06 0.29 14.54
CA GLY A 344 1.65 0.46 13.14
C GLY A 344 1.14 -0.85 12.50
N PRO A 345 1.26 -1.01 11.17
CA PRO A 345 0.81 -2.23 10.50
C PRO A 345 1.75 -3.40 10.83
N VAL A 346 1.16 -4.59 10.96
CA VAL A 346 1.89 -5.85 11.21
C VAL A 346 1.89 -6.72 9.95
N LEU A 347 0.78 -6.76 9.22
CA LEU A 347 0.61 -7.51 7.98
C LEU A 347 0.55 -6.55 6.79
N SER A 348 1.18 -6.93 5.67
CA SER A 348 1.14 -6.17 4.41
C SER A 348 1.65 -7.07 3.29
N GLN A 349 0.80 -7.37 2.31
CA GLN A 349 1.06 -8.31 1.22
C GLN A 349 2.14 -7.78 0.24
N SER A 350 3.40 -7.81 0.67
CA SER A 350 4.54 -7.28 -0.05
C SER A 350 5.78 -8.08 0.33
N ARG A 351 6.71 -8.26 -0.63
CA ARG A 351 8.01 -8.87 -0.32
C ARG A 351 8.84 -8.07 0.70
N TYR A 352 8.51 -6.79 0.86
CA TYR A 352 9.13 -5.88 1.83
C TYR A 352 8.31 -5.76 3.13
N GLY A 353 7.30 -6.62 3.30
CA GLY A 353 6.37 -6.62 4.42
C GLY A 353 5.77 -5.24 4.63
N VAL A 354 5.84 -4.76 5.86
CA VAL A 354 5.24 -3.47 6.27
C VAL A 354 6.12 -2.25 5.97
N ARG A 355 7.25 -2.40 5.26
CA ARG A 355 8.14 -1.27 4.93
C ARG A 355 7.43 -0.23 4.05
N PHE A 356 6.66 -0.70 3.07
CA PHE A 356 5.94 0.11 2.10
C PHE A 356 4.42 -0.08 2.23
N ALA A 357 3.91 -0.18 3.46
CA ALA A 357 2.49 -0.43 3.68
C ALA A 357 1.61 0.75 3.23
N GLY A 358 2.09 1.98 3.31
CA GLY A 358 1.34 3.19 2.92
C GLY A 358 2.11 4.47 3.23
N GLY A 359 2.01 5.47 2.37
CA GLY A 359 2.69 6.77 2.49
C GLY A 359 3.76 7.02 1.42
N THR A 360 4.69 7.92 1.72
CA THR A 360 5.66 8.44 0.75
C THR A 360 7.09 8.06 1.12
N TYR A 361 7.85 7.53 0.16
CA TYR A 361 9.19 6.98 0.38
C TYR A 361 10.16 7.36 -0.73
N PHE A 362 11.39 7.73 -0.38
CA PHE A 362 12.42 7.96 -1.39
C PHE A 362 13.37 6.76 -1.44
N GLN A 363 13.37 6.06 -2.57
CA GLN A 363 14.31 4.99 -2.88
C GLN A 363 15.10 5.46 -4.10
N PRO A 364 16.27 6.10 -3.90
CA PRO A 364 16.98 6.77 -4.99
C PRO A 364 17.11 5.91 -6.25
N PRO A 365 16.82 6.45 -7.45
CA PRO A 365 16.42 7.83 -7.73
C PRO A 365 14.90 8.10 -7.61
N THR A 366 14.09 7.10 -7.26
CA THR A 366 12.63 7.14 -7.41
C THR A 366 11.91 7.59 -6.14
N MET A 367 10.97 8.51 -6.33
CA MET A 367 9.94 8.88 -5.38
C MET A 367 8.80 7.84 -5.43
N LEU A 368 8.43 7.23 -4.31
CA LEU A 368 7.32 6.28 -4.22
C LEU A 368 6.19 6.87 -3.39
N HIS A 369 4.96 6.80 -3.90
CA HIS A 369 3.75 6.97 -3.11
C HIS A 369 2.94 5.68 -3.11
N VAL A 370 2.62 5.18 -1.91
CA VAL A 370 1.77 4.00 -1.71
C VAL A 370 0.46 4.43 -1.08
N SER A 371 -0.64 4.29 -1.82
CA SER A 371 -1.98 4.59 -1.32
C SER A 371 -2.39 3.57 -0.27
N ARG A 372 -3.19 4.02 0.71
CA ARG A 372 -3.92 3.10 1.62
C ARG A 372 -5.16 2.50 0.98
N GLY A 373 -5.48 2.85 -0.26
CA GLY A 373 -6.65 2.37 -0.98
C GLY A 373 -7.94 3.09 -0.57
N LEU A 374 -8.90 3.17 -1.48
CA LEU A 374 -10.19 3.83 -1.27
C LEU A 374 -11.25 2.91 -0.64
N SER A 375 -11.07 1.59 -0.77
CA SER A 375 -11.98 0.57 -0.26
C SER A 375 -11.21 -0.72 0.04
N GLY A 376 -11.91 -1.85 0.13
CA GLY A 376 -11.37 -3.19 0.34
C GLY A 376 -12.47 -4.25 0.28
N CYS A 377 -12.13 -5.49 -0.07
CA CYS A 377 -13.06 -6.62 0.00
C CYS A 377 -13.49 -6.99 1.43
N GLN A 378 -12.68 -6.58 2.42
CA GLN A 378 -12.96 -6.72 3.84
C GLN A 378 -13.32 -5.34 4.39
N PRO A 379 -14.54 -5.12 4.90
CA PRO A 379 -15.01 -3.82 5.37
C PRO A 379 -14.45 -3.48 6.76
N LEU A 380 -13.13 -3.48 6.91
CA LEU A 380 -12.42 -3.21 8.16
C LEU A 380 -11.19 -2.34 7.95
N ARG A 381 -11.15 -1.21 8.65
CA ARG A 381 -10.04 -0.24 8.69
C ARG A 381 -9.86 0.27 10.11
N ILE A 382 -8.79 -0.14 10.79
CA ILE A 382 -8.48 0.30 12.17
C ILE A 382 -7.20 1.12 12.15
N LEU A 383 -7.30 2.40 12.56
CA LEU A 383 -6.20 3.39 12.49
C LEU A 383 -5.59 3.51 11.08
N CYS A 384 -6.38 3.23 10.05
CA CYS A 384 -5.95 3.13 8.65
C CYS A 384 -7.06 3.54 7.69
N ARG A 385 -7.47 4.81 7.77
CA ARG A 385 -8.51 5.40 6.92
C ARG A 385 -8.27 5.16 5.42
N PRO A 386 -9.34 4.94 4.63
CA PRO A 386 -9.26 5.04 3.17
C PRO A 386 -8.66 6.38 2.74
N GLU A 387 -7.84 6.37 1.69
CA GLU A 387 -7.05 7.54 1.28
C GLU A 387 -7.33 7.93 -0.16
N LEU A 388 -7.76 9.17 -0.35
CA LEU A 388 -7.70 9.87 -1.63
C LEU A 388 -6.52 10.83 -1.58
N ALA A 389 -5.55 10.71 -2.48
CA ALA A 389 -4.33 11.51 -2.42
C ALA A 389 -4.19 12.41 -3.65
N LEU A 390 -3.78 13.65 -3.41
CA LEU A 390 -3.26 14.57 -4.40
C LEU A 390 -1.77 14.78 -4.16
N LEU A 391 -0.96 14.43 -5.14
CA LEU A 391 0.48 14.65 -5.14
C LEU A 391 0.77 15.94 -5.90
N VAL A 392 1.40 16.89 -5.24
CA VAL A 392 1.80 18.17 -5.83
C VAL A 392 3.32 18.19 -5.95
N LEU A 393 3.83 18.24 -7.18
CA LEU A 393 5.26 18.21 -7.44
C LEU A 393 5.87 19.60 -7.29
N ARG A 394 7.04 19.71 -6.66
CA ARG A 394 7.80 20.95 -6.49
C ARG A 394 9.25 20.77 -6.92
N SER A 395 9.74 21.71 -7.72
CA SER A 395 11.12 21.83 -8.19
C SER A 395 12.02 22.50 -7.14
N GLU A 396 13.34 22.40 -7.33
CA GLU A 396 14.35 23.04 -6.46
C GLU A 396 14.32 24.58 -6.53
N ALA A 397 14.05 25.16 -7.71
CA ALA A 397 13.96 26.61 -7.89
C ALA A 397 12.81 27.25 -7.10
N SER A 398 11.74 26.49 -6.84
CA SER A 398 10.56 26.91 -6.10
C SER A 398 10.81 26.89 -4.58
N THR A 399 11.52 25.87 -4.08
CA THR A 399 11.87 25.77 -2.64
C THR A 399 12.87 26.84 -2.22
N ALA A 400 13.88 27.15 -3.05
CA ALA A 400 14.87 28.18 -2.76
C ALA A 400 14.26 29.60 -2.69
N LYS A 401 13.24 29.89 -3.52
CA LYS A 401 12.50 31.17 -3.48
C LYS A 401 11.62 31.30 -2.22
N ALA A 402 11.01 30.20 -1.78
CA ALA A 402 10.24 30.19 -0.53
C ALA A 402 11.13 30.44 0.69
N ASP A 403 12.31 29.80 0.75
CA ASP A 403 13.27 30.00 1.84
C ASP A 403 13.86 31.43 1.83
N ALA A 404 14.09 32.02 0.64
CA ALA A 404 14.56 33.40 0.51
C ALA A 404 13.51 34.44 0.94
N ALA A 405 12.22 34.18 0.68
CA ALA A 405 11.12 35.06 1.10
C ALA A 405 10.88 35.02 2.63
N VAL A 406 11.10 33.87 3.27
CA VAL A 406 11.02 33.75 4.73
C VAL A 406 12.23 34.40 5.42
N GLY A 407 13.40 34.42 4.76
CA GLY A 407 14.60 35.09 5.26
C GLY A 407 14.57 36.62 5.20
N SER A 408 13.73 37.21 4.35
CA SER A 408 13.56 38.68 4.27
C SER A 408 12.57 39.27 5.28
N ASP A 409 11.70 38.45 5.87
CA ASP A 409 10.69 38.89 6.85
C ASP A 409 11.19 38.87 8.30
N VAL A 410 12.47 38.56 8.54
CA VAL A 410 13.13 38.58 9.87
C VAL A 410 14.00 39.82 10.08
N LEU A 411 14.04 40.74 9.11
CA LEU A 411 14.74 42.03 9.22
C LEU A 411 13.85 43.17 8.71
N CYS A 412 12.83 43.52 9.48
CA CYS A 412 12.25 44.87 9.55
C CYS A 412 11.66 45.09 10.94
#